data_AF-A0A2V7PXY4-F1
#
_entry.id   AF-A0A2V7PXY4-F1
#
_cell.length_a   1.000
_cell.length_b   1.000
_cell.length_c   1.000
_cell.angle_alpha   90.00
_cell.angle_beta   90.00
_cell.angle_gamma   90.00
#
_symmetry.space_group_name_H-M   'P 1'
#
loop_
_entity.id
_entity.type
_entity.pdbx_description
1 polymer ?
#
loop_
_entity_poly.entity_id
_entity_poly.type
_entity_poly.pdbx_seq_one_letter_code
_entity_poly.pdbx_strand_id
1 'polypeptide(L)'
;MYVGLIGNHTLQVLPIVELTFGESDGEHRIATYKAKWDEEYRKRKKIKNVFAKGLSDEVAAKIADTCTTAFHALWLHDYGRVDLRLTHDDAVYVLEVNPNPFLAQENEMADAAEKAGMTYNAFIQRIVEEALARGAA
;
A
#
# COMPACT_ATOMS: atom_id res chain seq x y z
N MET A 1 -2.99 5.87 -3.41
CA MET A 1 -1.68 5.31 -3.02
C MET A 1 -1.95 4.18 -2.06
N TYR A 2 -1.08 3.19 -2.04
CA TYR A 2 -1.18 2.00 -1.21
C TYR A 2 0.12 1.86 -0.44
N VAL A 3 0.02 1.71 0.87
CA VAL A 3 1.16 1.59 1.78
C VAL A 3 1.00 0.32 2.58
N GLY A 4 1.86 -0.66 2.30
CA GLY A 4 1.93 -1.88 3.09
C GLY A 4 2.68 -1.65 4.39
N LEU A 5 2.21 -2.27 5.46
CA LEU A 5 2.89 -2.32 6.75
C LEU A 5 3.02 -3.77 7.19
N ILE A 6 4.15 -4.11 7.82
CA ILE A 6 4.42 -5.41 8.41
C ILE A 6 4.96 -5.18 9.82
N GLY A 7 4.46 -5.92 10.81
CA GLY A 7 4.92 -5.84 12.18
C GLY A 7 3.79 -5.77 13.21
N ASN A 8 4.20 -5.78 14.47
CA ASN A 8 3.34 -5.59 15.62
C ASN A 8 3.71 -4.29 16.37
N HIS A 9 4.58 -4.35 17.39
CA HIS A 9 4.97 -3.15 18.15
C HIS A 9 5.77 -2.16 17.31
N THR A 10 6.76 -2.66 16.56
CA THR A 10 7.52 -1.88 15.59
C THR A 10 7.04 -2.24 14.20
N LEU A 11 6.56 -1.25 13.44
CA LEU A 11 6.10 -1.45 12.07
C LEU A 11 7.21 -1.11 11.07
N GLN A 12 7.39 -2.00 10.09
CA GLN A 12 8.09 -1.70 8.85
C GLN A 12 7.08 -1.16 7.84
N VAL A 13 7.27 0.08 7.39
CA VAL A 13 6.52 0.68 6.29
C VAL A 13 7.19 0.27 4.98
N LEU A 14 6.42 -0.36 4.08
CA LEU A 14 6.91 -0.81 2.78
C LEU A 14 6.93 0.35 1.76
N PRO A 15 7.74 0.23 0.68
CA PRO A 15 7.74 1.16 -0.44
C PRO A 15 6.33 1.50 -0.95
N ILE A 16 6.07 2.79 -1.15
CA ILE A 16 4.73 3.29 -1.48
C ILE A 16 4.39 2.99 -2.93
N VAL A 17 3.22 2.38 -3.16
CA VAL A 17 2.67 2.10 -4.49
C VAL A 17 1.60 3.15 -4.84
N GLU A 18 1.60 3.60 -6.09
CA GLU A 18 0.67 4.56 -6.65
C GLU A 18 -0.15 3.93 -7.78
N LEU A 19 -1.48 4.03 -7.69
CA LEU A 19 -2.38 3.77 -8.80
C LEU A 19 -2.47 5.03 -9.67
N THR A 20 -1.76 4.99 -10.78
CA THR A 20 -1.77 6.05 -11.80
C THR A 20 -2.88 5.80 -12.82
N PHE A 21 -3.43 6.90 -13.34
CA PHE A 21 -4.35 6.90 -14.47
C PHE A 21 -3.62 7.60 -15.62
N GLY A 22 -3.85 7.16 -16.86
CA GLY A 22 -3.32 7.87 -18.02
C GLY A 22 -3.87 9.31 -18.14
N GLU A 23 -3.51 9.99 -19.23
CA GLU A 23 -4.18 11.22 -19.63
C GLU A 23 -5.68 10.93 -19.80
N SER A 24 -6.50 11.55 -18.95
CA SER A 24 -7.95 11.51 -19.06
C SER A 24 -8.45 12.92 -19.30
N ASP A 25 -9.20 13.10 -20.40
CA ASP A 25 -9.94 14.32 -20.70
C ASP A 25 -11.14 14.42 -19.75
N GLY A 26 -10.89 14.74 -18.48
CA GLY A 26 -11.93 15.03 -17.50
C GLY A 26 -12.57 13.82 -16.79
N GLU A 27 -12.06 12.59 -16.96
CA GLU A 27 -12.56 11.46 -16.14
C GLU A 27 -11.97 11.49 -14.73
N HIS A 28 -12.84 11.26 -13.74
CA HIS A 28 -12.48 11.16 -12.34
C HIS A 28 -11.49 10.00 -12.08
N ARG A 29 -10.35 10.29 -11.44
CA ARG A 29 -9.30 9.33 -11.05
C ARG A 29 -9.72 8.48 -9.84
N ILE A 30 -10.76 7.67 -10.05
CA ILE A 30 -11.40 6.83 -9.03
C ILE A 30 -11.12 5.36 -9.34
N ALA A 31 -10.67 4.61 -8.33
CA ALA A 31 -10.42 3.18 -8.41
C ALA A 31 -11.74 2.38 -8.39
N THR A 32 -12.55 2.53 -9.43
CA THR A 32 -13.80 1.76 -9.63
C THR A 32 -13.52 0.27 -9.84
N TYR A 33 -14.57 -0.57 -9.80
CA TYR A 33 -14.43 -2.00 -10.09
C TYR A 33 -13.69 -2.27 -11.42
N LYS A 34 -14.06 -1.55 -12.51
CA LYS A 34 -13.39 -1.69 -13.81
C LYS A 34 -11.93 -1.25 -13.76
N ALA A 35 -11.63 -0.17 -13.04
CA ALA A 35 -10.25 0.25 -12.84
C ALA A 35 -9.42 -0.78 -12.05
N LYS A 36 -10.06 -1.59 -11.20
CA LYS A 36 -9.41 -2.64 -10.41
C LYS A 36 -9.25 -3.96 -11.18
N TRP A 37 -10.30 -4.44 -11.84
CA TRP A 37 -10.40 -5.85 -12.27
C TRP A 37 -10.59 -6.08 -13.77
N ASP A 38 -10.81 -5.03 -14.57
CA ASP A 38 -11.00 -5.16 -16.02
C ASP A 38 -9.69 -4.79 -16.74
N GLU A 39 -8.95 -5.81 -17.19
CA GLU A 39 -7.64 -5.64 -17.83
C GLU A 39 -7.72 -4.83 -19.12
N GLU A 40 -8.76 -5.03 -19.94
CA GLU A 40 -8.96 -4.27 -21.18
C GLU A 40 -9.22 -2.80 -20.88
N TYR A 41 -10.06 -2.53 -19.87
CA TYR A 41 -10.31 -1.17 -19.40
C TYR A 41 -9.05 -0.52 -18.86
N ARG A 42 -8.28 -1.22 -18.02
CA ARG A 42 -6.99 -0.72 -17.49
C ARG A 42 -6.00 -0.41 -18.60
N LYS A 43 -5.87 -1.30 -19.60
CA LYS A 43 -5.00 -1.08 -20.76
C LYS A 43 -5.42 0.14 -21.56
N ARG A 44 -6.72 0.26 -21.87
CA ARG A 44 -7.28 1.41 -22.61
C ARG A 44 -7.08 2.73 -21.87
N LYS A 45 -7.28 2.74 -20.54
CA LYS A 45 -7.13 3.93 -19.69
C LYS A 45 -5.72 4.15 -19.16
N LYS A 46 -4.76 3.32 -19.59
CA LYS A 46 -3.35 3.32 -19.17
C LYS A 46 -3.22 3.34 -17.63
N ILE A 47 -4.10 2.63 -16.93
CA ILE A 47 -4.09 2.53 -15.47
C ILE A 47 -2.98 1.56 -15.06
N LYS A 48 -2.10 2.01 -14.16
CA LYS A 48 -0.96 1.20 -13.71
C LYS A 48 -0.72 1.39 -12.23
N ASN A 49 -0.29 0.32 -11.58
CA ASN A 49 0.36 0.38 -10.29
C ASN A 49 1.85 0.61 -10.53
N VAL A 50 2.41 1.65 -9.91
CA VAL A 50 3.84 1.99 -10.00
C VAL A 50 4.34 2.36 -8.62
N PHE A 51 5.64 2.27 -8.37
CA PHE A 51 6.18 2.91 -7.16
C PHE A 51 6.04 4.43 -7.26
N ALA A 52 5.59 5.04 -6.18
CA ALA A 52 5.47 6.49 -6.08
C ALA A 52 6.83 7.14 -6.32
N LYS A 53 6.85 8.25 -7.07
CA LYS A 53 8.06 9.01 -7.40
C LYS A 53 7.83 10.49 -7.10
N GLY A 54 8.91 11.20 -6.82
CA GLY A 54 8.85 12.66 -6.63
C GLY A 54 8.22 13.10 -5.31
N LEU A 55 8.05 12.18 -4.35
CA LEU A 55 7.73 12.56 -2.97
C LEU A 55 8.97 13.17 -2.32
N SER A 56 8.82 14.30 -1.64
CA SER A 56 9.87 14.80 -0.75
C SER A 56 10.01 13.88 0.46
N ASP A 57 11.16 13.93 1.12
CA ASP A 57 11.39 13.15 2.35
C ASP A 57 10.37 13.50 3.45
N GLU A 58 9.97 14.77 3.52
CA GLU A 58 8.95 15.25 4.44
C GLU A 58 7.57 14.62 4.16
N VAL A 59 7.15 14.59 2.89
CA VAL A 59 5.87 13.98 2.50
C VAL A 59 5.90 12.47 2.72
N ALA A 60 7.01 11.80 2.39
CA ALA A 60 7.17 10.37 2.63
C ALA A 60 7.09 10.04 4.13
N ALA A 61 7.74 10.84 4.99
CA ALA A 61 7.68 10.69 6.44
C ALA A 61 6.25 10.92 6.98
N LYS A 62 5.55 11.96 6.49
CA LYS A 62 4.16 12.24 6.86
C LYS A 62 3.22 11.09 6.47
N ILE A 63 3.40 10.50 5.30
CA ILE A 63 2.64 9.32 4.87
C ILE A 63 2.93 8.14 5.80
N ALA A 64 4.19 7.86 6.10
CA ALA A 64 4.58 6.77 6.98
C ALA A 64 3.97 6.91 8.39
N ASP A 65 4.08 8.10 8.99
CA ASP A 65 3.52 8.39 10.31
C ASP A 65 1.98 8.27 10.33
N THR A 66 1.31 8.80 9.31
CA THR A 66 -0.14 8.70 9.16
C THR A 66 -0.59 7.22 9.06
N CYS A 67 0.12 6.42 8.26
CA CYS A 67 -0.18 5.00 8.09
C CYS A 67 0.05 4.19 9.36
N THR A 68 1.18 4.40 10.05
CA THR A 68 1.49 3.73 11.32
C THR A 68 0.48 4.10 12.40
N THR A 69 0.11 5.38 12.48
CA THR A 69 -0.93 5.84 13.41
C THR A 69 -2.27 5.17 13.11
N ALA A 70 -2.71 5.14 11.86
CA ALA A 70 -3.97 4.50 11.47
C ALA A 70 -3.97 2.98 11.74
N PHE A 71 -2.85 2.31 11.47
CA PHE A 71 -2.68 0.87 11.72
C PHE A 71 -2.85 0.54 13.21
N HIS A 72 -2.18 1.27 14.10
CA HIS A 72 -2.30 1.08 15.54
C HIS A 72 -3.65 1.52 16.09
N ALA A 73 -4.20 2.65 15.63
CA ALA A 73 -5.49 3.17 16.10
C ALA A 73 -6.65 2.20 15.83
N LEU A 74 -6.52 1.38 14.78
CA LEU A 74 -7.51 0.35 14.40
C LEU A 74 -7.11 -1.07 14.84
N TRP A 75 -6.08 -1.19 15.67
CA TRP A 75 -5.61 -2.46 16.25
C TRP A 75 -5.28 -3.53 15.22
N LEU A 76 -4.68 -3.13 14.09
CA LEU A 76 -4.12 -4.10 13.16
C LEU A 76 -2.87 -4.74 13.77
N HIS A 77 -2.58 -5.95 13.30
CA HIS A 77 -1.47 -6.77 13.72
C HIS A 77 -0.88 -7.51 12.53
N ASP A 78 0.38 -7.91 12.66
CA ASP A 78 1.17 -8.70 11.71
C ASP A 78 1.45 -8.02 10.37
N TYR A 79 0.41 -7.61 9.65
CA TYR A 79 0.50 -6.93 8.38
C TYR A 79 -0.81 -6.23 8.02
N GLY A 80 -0.76 -5.36 7.01
CA GLY A 80 -1.93 -4.71 6.47
C GLY A 80 -1.54 -3.67 5.43
N ARG A 81 -2.55 -3.02 4.85
CA ARG A 81 -2.36 -1.98 3.85
C ARG A 81 -3.23 -0.78 4.15
N VAL A 82 -2.63 0.40 4.13
CA VAL A 82 -3.37 1.65 4.23
C VAL A 82 -3.49 2.26 2.84
N ASP A 83 -4.71 2.51 2.42
CA ASP A 83 -5.01 3.17 1.16
C ASP A 83 -5.23 4.66 1.42
N LEU A 84 -4.53 5.50 0.69
CA LEU A 84 -4.51 6.95 0.90
C LEU A 84 -4.68 7.75 -0.38
N ARG A 85 -5.15 8.98 -0.19
CA ARG A 85 -5.08 10.06 -1.17
C ARG A 85 -4.08 11.10 -0.70
N LEU A 86 -3.11 11.42 -1.56
CA LEU A 86 -2.26 12.61 -1.43
C LEU A 86 -2.84 13.70 -2.34
N THR A 87 -3.00 14.90 -1.80
CA THR A 87 -3.43 16.09 -2.55
C THR A 87 -2.25 16.84 -3.15
N HIS A 88 -2.52 17.86 -3.96
CA HIS A 88 -1.47 18.66 -4.61
C HIS A 88 -0.73 19.61 -3.66
N ASP A 89 -1.30 19.85 -2.47
CA ASP A 89 -0.76 20.62 -1.36
C ASP A 89 -0.25 19.72 -0.22
N ASP A 90 0.10 18.47 -0.54
CA ASP A 90 0.74 17.51 0.37
C ASP A 90 -0.09 17.12 1.62
N ALA A 91 -1.42 17.28 1.56
CA ALA A 91 -2.32 16.73 2.57
C ALA A 91 -2.56 15.23 2.31
N VAL A 92 -2.47 14.45 3.38
CA VAL A 92 -2.62 12.98 3.36
C VAL A 92 -3.98 12.63 3.96
N TYR A 93 -4.79 11.91 3.21
CA TYR A 93 -6.10 11.42 3.65
C TYR A 93 -6.12 9.90 3.60
N VAL A 94 -6.39 9.27 4.75
CA VAL A 94 -6.65 7.83 4.82
C VAL A 94 -8.04 7.55 4.23
N LEU A 95 -8.09 6.63 3.27
CA LEU A 95 -9.34 6.19 2.63
C LEU A 95 -9.82 4.87 3.23
N GLU A 96 -8.91 3.93 3.44
CA GLU A 96 -9.21 2.58 3.92
C GLU A 96 -7.99 2.02 4.65
N VAL A 97 -8.22 1.26 5.71
CA VAL A 97 -7.21 0.41 6.35
C VAL A 97 -7.63 -1.03 6.14
N ASN A 98 -6.89 -1.74 5.30
CA ASN A 98 -7.19 -3.10 4.90
C ASN A 98 -6.36 -4.08 5.76
N PRO A 99 -6.99 -4.85 6.67
CA PRO A 99 -6.29 -5.79 7.54
C PRO A 99 -5.90 -7.10 6.84
N ASN A 100 -6.44 -7.37 5.65
CA ASN A 100 -6.12 -8.57 4.87
C ASN A 100 -6.03 -8.21 3.37
N PRO A 101 -4.99 -7.43 2.98
CA PRO A 101 -4.81 -7.03 1.60
C PRO A 101 -4.46 -8.23 0.73
N PHE A 102 -4.67 -8.10 -0.58
CA PHE A 102 -4.31 -9.15 -1.53
C PHE A 102 -2.79 -9.38 -1.55
N LEU A 103 -2.37 -10.62 -1.25
CA LEU A 103 -0.97 -11.01 -1.07
C LEU A 103 -0.36 -11.72 -2.28
N ALA A 104 -1.10 -11.93 -3.37
CA ALA A 104 -0.58 -12.67 -4.52
C ALA A 104 0.69 -12.03 -5.09
N GLN A 105 1.56 -12.86 -5.68
CA GLN A 105 2.73 -12.37 -6.39
C GLN A 105 2.32 -11.40 -7.51
N GLU A 106 3.19 -10.44 -7.86
CA GLU A 106 2.94 -9.42 -8.89
C GLU A 106 1.76 -8.48 -8.56
N ASN A 107 1.46 -8.31 -7.26
CA ASN A 107 0.47 -7.36 -6.74
C ASN A 107 1.10 -6.44 -5.70
N GLU A 108 0.40 -5.37 -5.33
CA GLU A 108 1.03 -4.19 -4.74
C GLU A 108 1.74 -4.45 -3.40
N MET A 109 1.22 -5.36 -2.57
CA MET A 109 1.88 -5.76 -1.32
C MET A 109 3.17 -6.56 -1.57
N ALA A 110 3.10 -7.55 -2.45
CA ALA A 110 4.24 -8.41 -2.79
C ALA A 110 5.34 -7.62 -3.51
N ASP A 111 4.96 -6.76 -4.46
CA ASP A 111 5.89 -5.88 -5.19
C ASP A 111 6.58 -4.90 -4.24
N ALA A 112 5.83 -4.33 -3.29
CA ALA A 112 6.40 -3.44 -2.27
C ALA A 112 7.39 -4.19 -1.35
N ALA A 113 7.05 -5.41 -0.93
CA ALA A 113 7.96 -6.24 -0.14
C ALA A 113 9.24 -6.62 -0.91
N GLU A 114 9.11 -6.99 -2.20
CA GLU A 114 10.25 -7.27 -3.07
C GLU A 114 11.13 -6.03 -3.26
N LYS A 115 10.52 -4.86 -3.46
CA LYS A 115 11.24 -3.59 -3.53
C LYS A 115 11.98 -3.25 -2.23
N ALA A 116 11.48 -3.72 -1.09
CA ALA A 116 12.12 -3.62 0.22
C ALA A 116 13.21 -4.69 0.46
N GLY A 117 13.50 -5.55 -0.52
CA GLY A 117 14.54 -6.58 -0.45
C GLY A 117 14.06 -7.93 0.06
N MET A 118 12.75 -8.16 0.17
CA MET A 118 12.18 -9.45 0.58
C MET A 118 11.68 -10.23 -0.64
N THR A 119 12.25 -11.40 -0.92
CA THR A 119 11.64 -12.31 -1.90
C THR A 119 10.20 -12.65 -1.49
N TYR A 120 9.35 -13.04 -2.44
CA TYR A 120 7.96 -13.40 -2.14
C TYR A 120 7.83 -14.41 -0.97
N ASN A 121 8.63 -15.46 -0.99
CA ASN A 121 8.62 -16.46 0.09
C ASN A 121 9.11 -15.88 1.42
N ALA A 122 10.11 -15.00 1.42
CA ALA A 122 10.57 -14.32 2.63
C ALA A 122 9.51 -13.36 3.19
N PHE A 123 8.75 -12.69 2.32
CA PHE A 123 7.63 -11.84 2.71
C PHE A 123 6.51 -12.64 3.39
N ILE A 124 6.08 -13.75 2.79
CA ILE A 124 5.07 -14.63 3.40
C ILE A 124 5.58 -15.21 4.72
N GLN A 125 6.84 -15.66 4.75
CA GLN A 125 7.48 -16.17 5.97
C GLN A 125 7.51 -15.10 7.06
N ARG A 126 7.83 -13.85 6.73
CA ARG A 126 7.83 -12.73 7.68
C ARG A 126 6.46 -12.50 8.32
N ILE A 127 5.37 -12.57 7.54
CA ILE A 127 4.00 -12.44 8.09
C ILE A 127 3.71 -13.54 9.11
N VAL A 128 4.09 -14.79 8.81
CA VAL A 128 3.91 -15.92 9.72
C VAL A 128 4.72 -15.73 11.00
N GLU A 129 5.95 -15.24 10.90
CA GLU A 129 6.81 -14.94 12.05
C GLU A 129 6.21 -13.87 12.96
N GLU A 130 5.65 -12.79 12.41
CA GLU A 130 4.95 -11.76 13.18
C GLU A 130 3.75 -12.34 13.94
N ALA A 131 2.95 -13.18 13.27
CA ALA A 131 1.79 -13.81 13.88
C ALA A 131 2.17 -14.76 15.03
N LEU A 132 3.26 -15.52 14.86
CA LEU A 132 3.80 -16.41 15.89
C LEU A 132 4.37 -15.62 17.07
N ALA A 133 5.11 -14.55 16.81
CA ALA A 133 5.69 -13.70 17.84
C ALA A 133 4.60 -13.04 18.70
N ARG A 134 3.51 -12.57 18.08
CA ARG A 134 2.34 -12.05 18.80
C ARG A 134 1.71 -13.10 19.72
N GLY A 135 1.58 -14.34 19.26
CA GLY A 135 0.98 -15.41 20.07
C GLY A 135 1.84 -15.89 21.25
N ALA A 136 3.14 -15.57 21.24
CA ALA A 136 4.07 -15.90 22.32
C ALA A 136 4.21 -14.79 23.38
N ALA A 137 3.67 -13.59 23.12
CA ALA A 137 3.67 -12.44 24.02
C ALA A 137 2.41 -12.43 24.91
#